data_AF-A0A2N1PGS7-F1
#
_entry.id   AF-A0A2N1PGS7-F1
#
_cell.length_a   1.000
_cell.length_b   1.000
_cell.length_c   1.000
_cell.angle_alpha   90.00
_cell.angle_beta   90.00
_cell.angle_gamma   90.00
#
_symmetry.space_group_name_H-M   'P 1'
#
loop_
_entity.id
_entity.type
_entity.pdbx_description
1 polymer ?
#
loop_
_entity_poly.entity_id
_entity_poly.type
_entity_poly.pdbx_seq_one_letter_code
_entity_poly.pdbx_strand_id
1 'polypeptide(L)'
;AALVKGYVDFDPEANIVGVIINRISSESHYLLLKEMIEAYNDVTCLGYFPNNPDIVMDSRHLGLVPVEEIADFRDKVDKAGELAEAHIDLDKLWEISQHDQVVSAFTDPFSGLIDKYQGLRIGVPKDRAFNFYYEDNFMALANAGVEVVEFSPLNDAALPEHLDGLYIGGGFPEIFGAELAANTAMIADIKNKLEAGLPCYAECGGLMYLTRSMTLNSGETNPAVGFFAADSQMTKRLQRFGYVNIAAYLCGKTITVRGHEFHHSLVTTAEALPTAYVITKKGKTWTCGYRQKNVLAGYPHIHFYSNPMFLTSLLNAVLEHKAGQA
;
A
#
# COMPACT_ATOMS: atom_id res chain seq x y z
N ALA A 1 -20.38 -15.33 22.46
CA ALA A 1 -21.48 -16.15 21.92
C ALA A 1 -22.15 -15.47 20.71
N ALA A 2 -23.09 -14.53 20.90
CA ALA A 2 -23.89 -13.97 19.80
C ALA A 2 -23.07 -13.30 18.67
N LEU A 3 -21.97 -12.62 19.01
CA LEU A 3 -21.08 -12.02 18.01
C LEU A 3 -20.40 -13.09 17.13
N VAL A 4 -19.89 -14.15 17.75
CA VAL A 4 -19.30 -15.30 17.04
C VAL A 4 -20.35 -15.96 16.16
N LYS A 5 -21.55 -16.18 16.68
CA LYS A 5 -22.67 -16.71 15.91
C LYS A 5 -22.98 -15.86 14.68
N GLY A 6 -22.99 -14.54 14.86
CA GLY A 6 -23.17 -13.60 13.76
C GLY A 6 -22.12 -13.77 12.66
N TYR A 7 -20.84 -13.94 13.00
CA TYR A 7 -19.79 -14.17 12.00
C TYR A 7 -19.91 -15.52 11.31
N VAL A 8 -20.17 -16.59 12.06
CA VAL A 8 -20.36 -17.95 11.52
C VAL A 8 -21.55 -18.01 10.57
N ASP A 9 -22.67 -17.40 10.95
CA ASP A 9 -23.91 -17.45 10.16
C ASP A 9 -23.90 -16.45 8.99
N PHE A 10 -23.11 -15.37 9.06
CA PHE A 10 -23.08 -14.32 8.03
C PHE A 10 -22.37 -14.77 6.75
N ASP A 11 -21.25 -15.47 6.88
CA ASP A 11 -20.51 -16.03 5.75
C ASP A 11 -20.11 -17.49 6.03
N PRO A 12 -21.00 -18.45 5.72
CA PRO A 12 -20.72 -19.86 5.93
C PRO A 12 -19.52 -20.38 5.13
N GLU A 13 -19.13 -19.71 4.02
CA GLU A 13 -17.98 -20.10 3.21
C GLU A 13 -16.65 -19.78 3.90
N ALA A 14 -16.63 -18.85 4.86
CA ALA A 14 -15.43 -18.50 5.61
C ALA A 14 -14.94 -19.64 6.54
N ASN A 15 -15.78 -20.65 6.81
CA ASN A 15 -15.47 -21.83 7.62
C ASN A 15 -14.70 -21.50 8.92
N ILE A 16 -15.31 -20.68 9.79
CA ILE A 16 -14.68 -20.25 11.04
C ILE A 16 -14.63 -21.44 12.02
N VAL A 17 -13.46 -22.07 12.15
CA VAL A 17 -13.26 -23.27 12.99
C VAL A 17 -12.79 -22.96 14.41
N GLY A 18 -12.27 -21.76 14.65
CA GLY A 18 -11.75 -21.37 15.95
C GLY A 18 -11.71 -19.86 16.19
N VAL A 19 -11.66 -19.48 17.46
CA VAL A 19 -11.56 -18.08 17.91
C VAL A 19 -10.50 -17.92 19.00
N ILE A 20 -9.79 -16.80 18.94
CA ILE A 20 -8.89 -16.29 19.99
C ILE A 20 -9.50 -15.00 20.52
N ILE A 21 -9.67 -14.88 21.84
CA ILE A 21 -10.36 -13.74 22.45
C ILE A 21 -9.32 -12.73 22.96
N ASN A 22 -9.38 -11.47 22.53
CA ASN A 22 -8.44 -10.46 23.00
C ASN A 22 -8.95 -9.67 24.21
N ARG A 23 -8.03 -8.97 24.90
CA ARG A 23 -8.30 -8.06 26.03
C ARG A 23 -9.01 -8.71 27.21
N ILE A 24 -8.62 -9.94 27.54
CA ILE A 24 -9.17 -10.66 28.69
C ILE A 24 -8.45 -10.27 29.99
N SER A 25 -9.24 -10.02 31.04
CA SER A 25 -8.73 -9.61 32.35
C SER A 25 -8.20 -10.75 33.22
N SER A 26 -8.69 -11.99 33.03
CA SER A 26 -8.28 -13.17 33.81
C SER A 26 -8.69 -14.48 33.13
N GLU A 27 -8.05 -15.58 33.52
CA GLU A 27 -8.39 -16.93 33.03
C GLU A 27 -9.85 -17.30 33.31
N SER A 28 -10.37 -16.98 34.50
CA SER A 28 -11.78 -17.24 34.84
C SER A 28 -12.76 -16.50 33.91
N HIS A 29 -12.40 -15.30 33.47
CA HIS A 29 -13.20 -14.56 32.49
C HIS A 29 -13.15 -15.25 31.11
N TYR A 30 -11.99 -15.72 30.68
CA TYR A 30 -11.87 -16.51 29.46
C TYR A 30 -12.73 -17.79 29.52
N LEU A 31 -12.67 -18.56 30.60
CA LEU A 31 -13.42 -19.81 30.75
C LEU A 31 -14.94 -19.58 30.65
N LEU A 32 -15.45 -18.50 31.26
CA LEU A 32 -16.85 -18.11 31.14
C LEU A 32 -17.25 -17.81 29.69
N LEU A 33 -16.39 -17.09 28.95
CA LEU A 33 -16.64 -16.77 27.55
C LEU A 33 -16.54 -18.02 26.66
N LYS A 34 -15.55 -18.89 26.91
CA LYS A 34 -15.35 -20.16 26.23
C LYS A 34 -16.60 -21.03 26.33
N GLU A 35 -17.10 -21.25 27.55
CA GLU A 35 -18.33 -22.03 27.79
C GLU A 35 -19.51 -21.48 26.96
N MET A 36 -19.73 -20.17 27.01
CA MET A 36 -20.82 -19.53 26.28
C MET A 36 -20.60 -19.49 24.76
N ILE A 37 -19.37 -19.49 24.26
CA ILE A 37 -19.11 -19.52 22.81
C ILE A 37 -19.33 -20.94 22.30
N GLU A 38 -18.70 -21.93 22.93
CA GLU A 38 -18.74 -23.33 22.49
C GLU A 38 -20.13 -23.97 22.68
N ALA A 39 -20.93 -23.51 23.66
CA ALA A 39 -22.30 -24.01 23.84
C ALA A 39 -23.27 -23.58 22.72
N TYR A 40 -22.99 -22.49 22.01
CA TYR A 40 -23.90 -21.90 21.02
C TYR A 40 -23.35 -21.87 19.60
N ASN A 41 -22.09 -22.27 19.41
CA ASN A 41 -21.38 -22.21 18.14
C ASN A 41 -20.50 -23.45 18.02
N ASP A 42 -20.44 -24.03 16.81
CA ASP A 42 -19.51 -25.12 16.49
C ASP A 42 -18.12 -24.54 16.18
N VAL A 43 -17.54 -23.85 17.16
CA VAL A 43 -16.28 -23.10 17.02
C VAL A 43 -15.44 -23.30 18.26
N THR A 44 -14.19 -23.70 18.09
CA THR A 44 -13.27 -23.95 19.20
C THR A 44 -12.70 -22.64 19.75
N CYS A 45 -12.82 -22.39 21.05
CA CYS A 45 -12.07 -21.32 21.70
C CYS A 45 -10.65 -21.79 21.97
N LEU A 46 -9.72 -21.28 21.16
CA LEU A 46 -8.29 -21.64 21.16
C LEU A 46 -7.50 -21.00 22.29
N GLY A 47 -8.00 -19.90 22.87
CA GLY A 47 -7.27 -19.19 23.91
C GLY A 47 -7.61 -17.71 23.97
N TYR A 48 -6.75 -16.95 24.63
CA TYR A 48 -6.94 -15.51 24.77
C TYR A 48 -5.65 -14.70 24.79
N PHE A 49 -5.75 -13.41 24.46
CA PHE A 49 -4.73 -12.43 24.78
C PHE A 49 -5.16 -11.62 26.02
N PRO A 50 -4.31 -11.54 27.06
CA PRO A 50 -4.61 -10.71 28.21
C PRO A 50 -4.56 -9.23 27.83
N ASN A 51 -5.21 -8.39 28.63
CA ASN A 51 -5.02 -6.95 28.52
C ASN A 51 -3.62 -6.58 29.05
N ASN A 52 -2.65 -6.42 28.17
CA ASN A 52 -1.26 -6.10 28.53
C ASN A 52 -0.82 -4.77 27.88
N PRO A 53 -0.46 -3.73 28.66
CA PRO A 53 0.01 -2.45 28.14
C PRO A 53 1.33 -2.56 27.36
N ASP A 54 2.16 -3.55 27.65
CA ASP A 54 3.49 -3.72 27.05
C ASP A 54 3.42 -4.07 25.56
N ILE A 55 2.29 -4.60 25.08
CA ILE A 55 2.09 -4.96 23.66
C ILE A 55 1.18 -3.96 22.92
N VAL A 56 0.87 -2.82 23.53
CA VAL A 56 0.02 -1.79 22.90
C VAL A 56 0.83 -1.08 21.81
N MET A 57 0.24 -1.04 20.62
CA MET A 57 0.74 -0.25 19.50
C MET A 57 0.02 1.10 19.47
N ASP A 58 0.79 2.18 19.39
CA ASP A 58 0.25 3.51 19.21
C ASP A 58 -0.36 3.67 17.81
N SER A 59 -1.53 4.29 17.74
CA SER A 59 -2.17 4.68 16.49
C SER A 59 -1.91 6.15 16.20
N ARG A 60 -1.57 6.52 14.96
CA ARG A 60 -1.60 7.91 14.48
C ARG A 60 -2.93 8.21 13.81
N HIS A 61 -3.21 9.50 13.62
CA HIS A 61 -4.42 10.01 12.96
C HIS A 61 -4.70 9.45 11.54
N LEU A 62 -3.71 8.80 10.90
CA LEU A 62 -3.79 8.27 9.53
C LEU A 62 -3.48 6.77 9.42
N GLY A 63 -3.36 6.03 10.53
CA GLY A 63 -3.04 4.61 10.52
C GLY A 63 -2.16 4.18 11.69
N LEU A 64 -1.61 2.96 11.61
CA LEU A 64 -0.60 2.49 12.56
C LEU A 64 0.70 3.28 12.36
N VAL A 65 1.45 3.51 13.45
CA VAL A 65 2.82 4.04 13.35
C VAL A 65 3.67 3.02 12.56
N PRO A 66 4.41 3.44 11.51
CA PRO A 66 5.31 2.54 10.79
C PRO A 66 6.29 1.84 11.74
N VAL A 67 6.62 0.59 11.45
CA VAL A 67 7.49 -0.25 12.30
C VAL A 67 8.83 0.44 12.56
N GLU A 68 9.36 1.14 11.55
CA GLU A 68 10.64 1.85 11.58
C GLU A 68 10.67 3.01 12.59
N GLU A 69 9.50 3.45 13.07
CA GLU A 69 9.37 4.51 14.06
C GLU A 69 9.11 3.98 15.49
N ILE A 70 8.96 2.67 15.67
CA ILE A 70 8.70 2.03 16.97
C ILE A 70 10.02 1.42 17.47
N ALA A 71 10.71 2.15 18.35
CA ALA A 71 12.03 1.76 18.86
C ALA A 71 12.05 0.39 19.56
N ASP A 72 10.95 0.01 20.22
CA ASP A 72 10.79 -1.23 20.99
C ASP A 72 9.96 -2.29 20.25
N PHE A 73 9.78 -2.18 18.93
CA PHE A 73 8.87 -3.04 18.18
C PHE A 73 9.19 -4.53 18.32
N ARG A 74 10.47 -4.89 18.24
CA ARG A 74 10.91 -6.29 18.37
C ARG A 74 10.59 -6.85 19.75
N ASP A 75 10.89 -6.10 20.80
CA ASP A 75 10.60 -6.49 22.18
C ASP A 75 9.08 -6.67 22.40
N LYS A 76 8.26 -5.82 21.78
CA LYS A 76 6.79 -5.98 21.79
C LYS A 76 6.31 -7.23 21.07
N VAL A 77 6.90 -7.55 19.92
CA VAL A 77 6.59 -8.77 19.15
C VAL A 77 6.98 -10.01 19.94
N ASP A 78 8.19 -10.02 20.51
CA ASP A 78 8.66 -11.13 21.34
C ASP A 78 7.73 -11.31 22.55
N LYS A 79 7.33 -10.22 23.20
CA LYS A 79 6.39 -10.27 24.32
C LYS A 79 5.01 -10.78 23.92
N ALA A 80 4.51 -10.37 22.75
CA ALA A 80 3.27 -10.89 22.21
C ALA A 80 3.37 -12.39 21.90
N GLY A 81 4.54 -12.86 21.44
CA GLY A 81 4.85 -14.28 21.25
C GLY A 81 4.78 -15.07 22.56
N GLU A 82 5.45 -14.60 23.61
CA GLU A 82 5.39 -15.23 24.94
C GLU A 82 3.95 -15.34 25.48
N LEU A 83 3.16 -14.28 25.30
CA LEU A 83 1.75 -14.26 25.72
C LEU A 83 0.89 -15.22 24.88
N ALA A 84 1.17 -15.34 23.58
CA ALA A 84 0.48 -16.28 22.71
C ALA A 84 0.79 -17.72 23.14
N GLU A 85 2.06 -18.07 23.35
CA GLU A 85 2.47 -19.40 23.82
C GLU A 85 1.87 -19.76 25.20
N ALA A 86 1.74 -18.77 26.09
CA ALA A 86 1.21 -18.99 27.43
C ALA A 86 -0.33 -19.13 27.49
N HIS A 87 -1.06 -18.55 26.54
CA HIS A 87 -2.52 -18.39 26.65
C HIS A 87 -3.32 -18.89 25.44
N ILE A 88 -2.66 -19.37 24.40
CA ILE A 88 -3.27 -19.92 23.19
C ILE A 88 -2.79 -21.35 23.00
N ASP A 89 -3.74 -22.25 22.77
CA ASP A 89 -3.47 -23.63 22.38
C ASP A 89 -2.98 -23.66 20.92
N LEU A 90 -1.67 -23.43 20.75
CA LEU A 90 -1.02 -23.38 19.44
C LEU A 90 -1.02 -24.74 18.74
N ASP A 91 -0.95 -25.84 19.51
CA ASP A 91 -1.05 -27.20 18.98
C ASP A 91 -2.44 -27.44 18.40
N LYS A 92 -3.49 -27.05 19.12
CA LYS A 92 -4.87 -27.16 18.61
C LYS A 92 -5.11 -26.23 17.44
N LEU A 93 -4.59 -25.00 17.47
CA LEU A 93 -4.66 -24.08 16.34
C LEU A 93 -4.03 -24.72 15.10
N TRP A 94 -2.84 -25.31 15.23
CA TRP A 94 -2.18 -26.02 14.16
C TRP A 94 -3.05 -27.18 13.64
N GLU A 95 -3.53 -28.05 14.53
CA GLU A 95 -4.40 -29.19 14.21
C GLU A 95 -5.64 -28.78 13.41
N ILE A 96 -6.40 -27.78 13.89
CA ILE A 96 -7.66 -27.37 13.23
C ILE A 96 -7.45 -26.50 11.99
N SER A 97 -6.26 -25.90 11.83
CA SER A 97 -5.90 -25.15 10.63
C SER A 97 -5.50 -26.06 9.46
N GLN A 98 -5.26 -27.35 9.73
CA GLN A 98 -4.95 -28.30 8.67
C GLN A 98 -6.16 -28.48 7.76
N HIS A 99 -5.90 -28.33 6.47
CA HIS A 99 -6.85 -28.61 5.41
C HIS A 99 -6.17 -29.56 4.44
N ASP A 100 -6.94 -30.45 3.80
CA ASP A 100 -6.45 -31.24 2.67
C ASP A 100 -5.71 -30.32 1.71
N GLN A 101 -4.52 -30.74 1.24
CA GLN A 101 -3.60 -29.90 0.48
C GLN A 101 -4.36 -29.03 -0.51
N VAL A 102 -4.33 -27.72 -0.26
CA VAL A 102 -4.84 -26.75 -1.22
C VAL A 102 -3.90 -26.83 -2.43
N VAL A 103 -4.29 -27.62 -3.44
CA VAL A 103 -3.68 -27.54 -4.76
C VAL A 103 -4.08 -26.18 -5.29
N SER A 104 -3.23 -25.18 -5.06
CA SER A 104 -3.46 -23.85 -5.59
C SER A 104 -3.46 -23.93 -7.11
N ALA A 105 -4.63 -23.76 -7.72
CA ALA A 105 -4.76 -23.59 -9.17
C ALA A 105 -4.28 -22.21 -9.64
N PHE A 106 -3.68 -21.42 -8.74
CA PHE A 106 -3.15 -20.12 -9.05
C PHE A 106 -1.99 -20.24 -10.02
N THR A 107 -2.19 -19.71 -11.23
CA THR A 107 -1.11 -19.46 -12.18
C THR A 107 -0.79 -17.97 -12.11
N ASP A 108 0.46 -17.65 -11.76
CA ASP A 108 0.90 -16.26 -11.72
C ASP A 108 0.86 -15.66 -13.15
N PRO A 109 0.08 -14.60 -13.38
CA PRO A 109 -0.09 -14.01 -14.71
C PRO A 109 1.16 -13.28 -15.24
N PHE A 110 2.15 -13.02 -14.40
CA PHE A 110 3.40 -12.35 -14.75
C PHE A 110 4.55 -13.32 -15.01
N SER A 111 4.45 -14.56 -14.52
CA SER A 111 5.52 -15.58 -14.69
C SER A 111 5.96 -15.82 -16.13
N GLY A 112 5.04 -15.74 -17.10
CA GLY A 112 5.34 -15.88 -18.53
C GLY A 112 5.94 -14.64 -19.20
N LEU A 113 6.24 -13.58 -18.44
CA LEU A 113 6.72 -12.29 -18.95
C LEU A 113 8.18 -12.01 -18.62
N ILE A 114 8.86 -12.90 -17.88
CA ILE A 114 10.22 -12.72 -17.39
C ILE A 114 11.19 -12.29 -18.48
N ASP A 115 11.22 -13.02 -19.60
CA ASP A 115 12.13 -12.75 -20.73
C ASP A 115 11.82 -11.42 -21.42
N LYS A 116 10.57 -10.96 -21.35
CA LYS A 116 10.12 -9.76 -22.06
C LYS A 116 10.61 -8.49 -21.38
N TYR A 117 10.60 -8.44 -20.04
CA TYR A 117 10.99 -7.26 -19.28
C TYR A 117 12.32 -7.44 -18.53
N GLN A 118 13.04 -8.53 -18.80
CA GLN A 118 14.35 -8.79 -18.22
C GLN A 118 15.29 -7.61 -18.41
N GLY A 119 15.96 -7.21 -17.33
CA GLY A 119 16.93 -6.12 -17.34
C GLY A 119 16.33 -4.72 -17.39
N LEU A 120 15.01 -4.58 -17.24
CA LEU A 120 14.42 -3.31 -16.84
C LEU A 120 14.72 -3.01 -15.38
N ARG A 121 15.15 -1.78 -15.09
CA ARG A 121 15.47 -1.31 -13.73
C ARG A 121 14.49 -0.21 -13.32
N ILE A 122 13.66 -0.46 -12.32
CA ILE A 122 12.66 0.49 -11.83
C ILE A 122 13.08 1.02 -10.47
N GLY A 123 13.26 2.33 -10.37
CA GLY A 123 13.56 3.00 -9.11
C GLY A 123 12.32 3.08 -8.22
N VAL A 124 12.47 2.66 -6.96
CA VAL A 124 11.40 2.70 -5.96
C VAL A 124 11.91 3.41 -4.71
N PRO A 125 11.32 4.55 -4.31
CA PRO A 125 11.70 5.18 -3.05
C PRO A 125 11.19 4.33 -1.89
N LYS A 126 12.08 3.89 -1.00
CA LYS A 126 11.75 3.06 0.16
C LYS A 126 12.43 3.62 1.39
N ASP A 127 11.69 4.47 2.10
CA ASP A 127 12.14 5.10 3.34
C ASP A 127 10.94 5.52 4.21
N ARG A 128 11.20 6.32 5.25
CA ARG A 128 10.17 6.78 6.19
C ARG A 128 9.06 7.60 5.52
N ALA A 129 9.37 8.31 4.43
CA ALA A 129 8.39 9.09 3.68
C ALA A 129 7.61 8.24 2.67
N PHE A 130 8.24 7.19 2.12
CA PHE A 130 7.64 6.31 1.11
C PHE A 130 7.74 4.84 1.53
N ASN A 131 6.70 4.35 2.20
CA ASN A 131 6.64 2.98 2.76
C ASN A 131 5.30 2.27 2.49
N PHE A 132 4.39 2.86 1.69
CA PHE A 132 3.11 2.23 1.37
C PHE A 132 3.16 1.57 0.00
N TYR A 133 3.49 0.28 0.02
CA TYR A 133 3.54 -0.59 -1.14
C TYR A 133 2.79 -1.89 -0.85
N TYR A 134 2.20 -2.47 -1.90
CA TYR A 134 1.80 -3.86 -1.86
C TYR A 134 3.03 -4.73 -2.12
N GLU A 135 3.35 -5.65 -1.21
CA GLU A 135 4.42 -6.63 -1.45
C GLU A 135 4.11 -7.45 -2.70
N ASP A 136 2.85 -7.81 -2.90
CA ASP A 136 2.33 -8.42 -4.12
C ASP A 136 2.72 -7.62 -5.39
N ASN A 137 2.73 -6.29 -5.35
CA ASN A 137 3.14 -5.50 -6.51
C ASN A 137 4.65 -5.63 -6.79
N PHE A 138 5.49 -5.77 -5.76
CA PHE A 138 6.91 -6.08 -5.95
C PHE A 138 7.11 -7.49 -6.47
N MET A 139 6.35 -8.47 -5.96
CA MET A 139 6.34 -9.83 -6.50
C MET A 139 5.94 -9.83 -7.98
N ALA A 140 4.93 -9.05 -8.38
CA ALA A 140 4.50 -8.92 -9.78
C ALA A 140 5.60 -8.34 -10.68
N LEU A 141 6.34 -7.33 -10.21
CA LEU A 141 7.50 -6.77 -10.92
C LEU A 141 8.61 -7.81 -11.07
N ALA A 142 8.99 -8.48 -9.97
CA ALA A 142 10.03 -9.51 -9.97
C ALA A 142 9.65 -10.70 -10.88
N ASN A 143 8.40 -11.16 -10.81
CA ASN A 143 7.89 -12.26 -11.64
C ASN A 143 7.80 -11.87 -13.12
N ALA A 144 7.64 -10.58 -13.43
CA ALA A 144 7.75 -10.06 -14.78
C ALA A 144 9.21 -9.88 -15.26
N GLY A 145 10.22 -10.14 -14.42
CA GLY A 145 11.65 -10.02 -14.76
C GLY A 145 12.26 -8.64 -14.53
N VAL A 146 11.54 -7.74 -13.84
CA VAL A 146 11.99 -6.38 -13.56
C VAL A 146 12.86 -6.34 -12.30
N GLU A 147 13.98 -5.63 -12.36
CA GLU A 147 14.82 -5.32 -11.20
C GLU A 147 14.27 -4.09 -10.48
N VAL A 148 13.90 -4.25 -9.21
CA VAL A 148 13.53 -3.13 -8.33
C VAL A 148 14.79 -2.57 -7.69
N VAL A 149 15.01 -1.27 -7.88
CA VAL A 149 16.17 -0.55 -7.33
C VAL A 149 15.66 0.43 -6.27
N GLU A 150 15.88 0.09 -5.00
CA GLU A 150 15.46 0.91 -3.87
C GLU A 150 16.36 2.15 -3.72
N PHE A 151 15.78 3.28 -3.33
CA PHE A 151 16.50 4.51 -2.97
C PHE A 151 15.73 5.31 -1.92
N SER A 152 16.33 6.33 -1.33
CA SER A 152 15.70 7.17 -0.30
C SER A 152 15.70 8.65 -0.71
N PRO A 153 14.52 9.23 -1.03
CA PRO A 153 14.38 10.66 -1.21
C PRO A 153 14.81 11.50 0.00
N LEU A 154 14.79 10.93 1.22
CA LEU A 154 15.27 11.60 2.43
C LEU A 154 16.81 11.65 2.53
N ASN A 155 17.50 10.61 2.07
CA ASN A 155 18.93 10.42 2.37
C ASN A 155 19.85 10.49 1.14
N ASP A 156 19.38 10.10 -0.04
CA ASP A 156 20.18 10.07 -1.25
C ASP A 156 20.13 11.42 -1.98
N ALA A 157 21.25 11.83 -2.58
CA ALA A 157 21.33 13.12 -3.28
C ALA A 157 20.86 13.05 -4.75
N ALA A 158 20.71 11.85 -5.32
CA ALA A 158 20.28 11.63 -6.69
C ALA A 158 19.63 10.25 -6.83
N LEU A 159 18.83 10.07 -7.89
CA LEU A 159 18.34 8.76 -8.28
C LEU A 159 19.51 7.84 -8.66
N PRO A 160 19.41 6.53 -8.36
CA PRO A 160 20.35 5.53 -8.85
C PRO A 160 20.61 5.67 -10.35
N GLU A 161 21.83 5.37 -10.77
CA GLU A 161 22.20 5.39 -12.18
C GLU A 161 21.48 4.29 -12.97
N HIS A 162 21.26 4.52 -14.26
CA HIS A 162 20.69 3.55 -15.21
C HIS A 162 19.31 2.98 -14.82
N LEU A 163 18.39 3.86 -14.37
CA LEU A 163 16.98 3.51 -14.21
C LEU A 163 16.23 3.70 -15.53
N ASP A 164 15.34 2.76 -15.83
CA ASP A 164 14.47 2.80 -17.01
C ASP A 164 13.09 3.41 -16.68
N GLY A 165 12.71 3.45 -15.40
CA GLY A 165 11.49 4.08 -14.94
C GLY A 165 11.44 4.22 -13.41
N LEU A 166 10.36 4.83 -12.91
CA LEU A 166 10.10 5.00 -11.49
C LEU A 166 8.73 4.44 -11.09
N TYR A 167 8.66 3.83 -9.91
CA TYR A 167 7.42 3.56 -9.20
C TYR A 167 7.48 4.22 -7.82
N ILE A 168 6.82 5.35 -7.66
CA ILE A 168 6.76 6.13 -6.41
C ILE A 168 5.46 5.80 -5.69
N GLY A 169 5.52 4.95 -4.67
CA GLY A 169 4.34 4.56 -3.90
C GLY A 169 3.82 5.69 -3.02
N GLY A 170 2.91 5.33 -2.11
CA GLY A 170 2.49 6.25 -1.07
C GLY A 170 3.38 6.20 0.17
N GLY A 171 2.87 6.83 1.22
CA GLY A 171 3.53 6.95 2.51
C GLY A 171 3.07 8.27 3.12
N PHE A 172 3.96 8.91 3.88
CA PHE A 172 3.67 10.14 4.61
C PHE A 172 4.63 11.28 4.24
N PRO A 173 4.79 11.63 2.95
CA PRO A 173 5.72 12.68 2.55
C PRO A 173 5.40 14.04 3.19
N GLU A 174 4.15 14.27 3.61
CA GLU A 174 3.76 15.47 4.35
C GLU A 174 4.35 15.54 5.76
N ILE A 175 4.61 14.41 6.42
CA ILE A 175 5.26 14.38 7.74
C ILE A 175 6.73 14.78 7.61
N PHE A 176 7.36 14.38 6.50
CA PHE A 176 8.76 14.65 6.19
C PHE A 176 8.94 15.82 5.23
N GLY A 177 7.93 16.70 5.12
CA GLY A 177 7.89 17.74 4.09
C GLY A 177 9.13 18.65 4.11
N ALA A 178 9.58 19.07 5.28
CA ALA A 178 10.76 19.91 5.44
C ALA A 178 12.06 19.19 5.06
N GLU A 179 12.21 17.91 5.44
CA GLU A 179 13.37 17.08 5.10
C GLU A 179 13.45 16.82 3.59
N LEU A 180 12.31 16.46 2.97
CA LEU A 180 12.21 16.29 1.53
C LEU A 180 12.51 17.59 0.79
N ALA A 181 11.96 18.73 1.24
CA ALA A 181 12.21 20.03 0.65
C ALA A 181 13.68 20.47 0.76
N ALA A 182 14.38 20.08 1.83
CA ALA A 182 15.79 20.37 2.00
C ALA A 182 16.67 19.60 0.98
N ASN A 183 16.23 18.43 0.51
CA ASN A 183 16.94 17.64 -0.50
C ASN A 183 16.71 18.17 -1.93
N THR A 184 17.18 19.40 -2.16
CA THR A 184 17.05 20.09 -3.45
C THR A 184 17.74 19.34 -4.60
N ALA A 185 18.79 18.56 -4.32
CA ALA A 185 19.50 17.76 -5.30
C ALA A 185 18.62 16.62 -5.84
N MET A 186 18.00 15.82 -4.96
CA MET A 186 17.06 14.77 -5.34
C MET A 186 15.83 15.33 -6.06
N ILE A 187 15.25 16.43 -5.55
CA ILE A 187 14.13 17.14 -6.18
C ILE A 187 14.45 17.50 -7.64
N ALA A 188 15.61 18.15 -7.86
CA ALA A 188 16.04 18.58 -9.17
C ALA A 188 16.31 17.37 -10.09
N ASP A 189 16.95 16.33 -9.58
CA ASP A 189 17.29 15.14 -10.36
C ASP A 189 16.04 14.38 -10.82
N ILE A 190 15.08 14.13 -9.93
CA ILE A 190 13.78 13.53 -10.28
C ILE A 190 13.10 14.39 -11.34
N LYS A 191 12.95 15.70 -11.10
CA LYS A 191 12.28 16.61 -12.03
C LYS A 191 12.90 16.56 -13.41
N ASN A 192 14.22 16.70 -13.50
CA ASN A 192 14.96 16.72 -14.77
C ASN A 192 14.78 15.41 -15.54
N LYS A 193 14.86 14.26 -14.86
CA LYS A 193 14.67 12.94 -15.49
C LYS A 193 13.24 12.73 -15.99
N LEU A 194 12.23 13.13 -15.21
CA LEU A 194 10.83 13.09 -15.65
C LEU A 194 10.58 14.05 -16.83
N GLU A 195 11.20 15.23 -16.81
CA GLU A 195 11.13 16.18 -17.92
C GLU A 195 11.83 15.66 -19.19
N ALA A 196 12.93 14.93 -19.04
CA ALA A 196 13.60 14.21 -20.12
C ALA A 196 12.82 12.99 -20.63
N GLY A 197 11.72 12.63 -19.97
CA GLY A 197 10.78 11.61 -20.41
C GLY A 197 10.88 10.27 -19.70
N LEU A 198 11.63 10.15 -18.60
CA LEU A 198 11.67 8.94 -17.78
C LEU A 198 10.24 8.54 -17.36
N PRO A 199 9.77 7.32 -17.72
CA PRO A 199 8.45 6.86 -17.32
C PRO A 199 8.32 6.74 -15.80
N CYS A 200 7.17 7.17 -15.27
CA CYS A 200 6.93 7.15 -13.83
C CYS A 200 5.48 6.84 -13.51
N TYR A 201 5.29 5.89 -12.60
CA TYR A 201 4.01 5.62 -11.97
C TYR A 201 4.06 6.09 -10.51
N ALA A 202 3.09 6.91 -10.08
CA ALA A 202 3.05 7.43 -8.72
C ALA A 202 1.68 7.31 -8.04
N GLU A 203 1.68 7.00 -6.75
CA GLU A 203 0.48 6.73 -5.96
C GLU A 203 0.40 7.63 -4.72
N CYS A 204 -0.77 8.20 -4.43
CA CYS A 204 -1.09 8.91 -3.20
C CYS A 204 0.00 9.93 -2.78
N GLY A 205 0.83 9.60 -1.78
CA GLY A 205 1.98 10.42 -1.36
C GLY A 205 2.97 10.71 -2.50
N GLY A 206 3.22 9.75 -3.38
CA GLY A 206 4.02 9.96 -4.59
C GLY A 206 3.42 11.03 -5.52
N LEU A 207 2.10 11.04 -5.71
CA LEU A 207 1.43 12.12 -6.44
C LEU A 207 1.66 13.48 -5.75
N MET A 208 1.53 13.55 -4.43
CA MET A 208 1.78 14.78 -3.66
C MET A 208 3.22 15.26 -3.84
N TYR A 209 4.21 14.37 -3.75
CA TYR A 209 5.62 14.70 -3.90
C TYR A 209 5.97 15.16 -5.32
N LEU A 210 5.25 14.70 -6.35
CA LEU A 210 5.42 15.17 -7.73
C LEU A 210 4.79 16.54 -8.03
N THR A 211 4.03 17.12 -7.11
CA THR A 211 3.50 18.49 -7.22
C THR A 211 4.57 19.55 -6.89
N ARG A 212 4.27 20.84 -7.10
CA ARG A 212 5.18 21.94 -6.74
C ARG A 212 5.39 22.08 -5.24
N SER A 213 4.32 21.87 -4.47
CA SER A 213 4.36 22.06 -3.03
C SER A 213 3.37 21.19 -2.28
N MET A 214 3.68 20.93 -1.02
CA MET A 214 2.83 20.20 -0.08
C MET A 214 2.50 21.12 1.10
N THR A 215 1.23 21.48 1.25
CA THR A 215 0.74 22.30 2.36
C THR A 215 0.15 21.41 3.46
N LEU A 216 0.70 21.51 4.66
CA LEU A 216 0.32 20.73 5.83
C LEU A 216 -0.88 21.35 6.55
N ASN A 217 -1.51 20.60 7.45
CA ASN A 217 -2.59 21.10 8.31
C ASN A 217 -2.13 22.20 9.29
N SER A 218 -0.82 22.30 9.55
CA SER A 218 -0.19 23.39 10.31
C SER A 218 -0.20 24.73 9.56
N GLY A 219 -0.44 24.71 8.24
CA GLY A 219 -0.29 25.86 7.36
C GLY A 219 1.12 26.01 6.77
N GLU A 220 2.06 25.17 7.18
CA GLU A 220 3.39 25.09 6.58
C GLU A 220 3.28 24.55 5.14
N THR A 221 3.99 25.17 4.20
CA THR A 221 4.06 24.74 2.80
C THR A 221 5.51 24.44 2.45
N ASN A 222 5.77 23.19 2.08
CA ASN A 222 7.09 22.71 1.70
C ASN A 222 7.17 22.52 0.17
N PRO A 223 8.23 23.03 -0.50
CA PRO A 223 8.50 22.70 -1.89
C PRO A 223 8.64 21.19 -2.11
N ALA A 224 8.23 20.72 -3.28
CA ALA A 224 8.40 19.33 -3.70
C ALA A 224 8.95 19.29 -5.15
N VAL A 225 8.87 18.14 -5.83
CA VAL A 225 9.54 17.93 -7.14
C VAL A 225 9.13 18.96 -8.19
N GLY A 226 7.86 19.38 -8.18
CA GLY A 226 7.36 20.40 -9.10
C GLY A 226 7.36 19.96 -10.56
N PHE A 227 7.15 18.66 -10.81
CA PHE A 227 6.95 18.12 -12.14
C PHE A 227 5.54 18.45 -12.66
N PHE A 228 4.51 18.22 -11.83
CA PHE A 228 3.18 18.71 -12.12
C PHE A 228 3.05 20.17 -11.70
N ALA A 229 2.46 21.00 -12.56
CA ALA A 229 2.09 22.38 -12.28
C ALA A 229 0.86 22.47 -11.33
N ALA A 230 0.97 21.78 -10.21
CA ALA A 230 -0.08 21.55 -9.22
C ALA A 230 0.48 21.77 -7.82
N ASP A 231 -0.39 21.89 -6.83
CA ASP A 231 -0.04 21.93 -5.41
C ASP A 231 -0.89 20.90 -4.66
N SER A 232 -0.34 20.28 -3.63
CA SER A 232 -1.09 19.40 -2.74
C SER A 232 -1.33 20.08 -1.40
N GLN A 233 -2.50 19.83 -0.82
CA GLN A 233 -2.89 20.40 0.47
C GLN A 233 -3.56 19.34 1.33
N MET A 234 -3.06 19.18 2.55
CA MET A 234 -3.70 18.40 3.60
C MET A 234 -4.99 19.08 4.04
N THR A 235 -5.98 18.26 4.34
CA THR A 235 -7.29 18.68 4.77
C THR A 235 -7.63 18.05 6.11
N LYS A 236 -8.49 18.73 6.87
CA LYS A 236 -8.93 18.26 8.19
C LYS A 236 -9.83 17.01 8.14
N ARG A 237 -10.41 16.70 6.97
CA ARG A 237 -11.36 15.61 6.81
C ARG A 237 -10.87 14.61 5.77
N LEU A 238 -11.27 13.36 5.94
CA LEU A 238 -11.04 12.30 4.99
C LEU A 238 -11.72 12.62 3.65
N GLN A 239 -10.97 12.57 2.54
CA GLN A 239 -11.49 12.90 1.21
C GLN A 239 -12.09 11.67 0.53
N ARG A 240 -11.31 10.60 0.44
CA ARG A 240 -11.73 9.29 -0.08
C ARG A 240 -11.15 8.19 0.80
N PHE A 241 -11.91 7.10 0.92
CA PHE A 241 -11.58 5.96 1.77
C PHE A 241 -12.12 4.68 1.16
N GLY A 242 -11.38 3.58 1.24
CA GLY A 242 -11.81 2.21 0.94
C GLY A 242 -11.59 1.77 -0.51
N TYR A 243 -11.97 0.54 -0.81
CA TYR A 243 -11.80 -0.08 -2.13
C TYR A 243 -12.62 0.60 -3.23
N VAL A 244 -12.02 0.71 -4.41
CA VAL A 244 -12.57 1.38 -5.60
C VAL A 244 -12.35 0.56 -6.86
N ASN A 245 -13.24 0.72 -7.85
CA ASN A 245 -13.02 0.26 -9.22
C ASN A 245 -12.52 1.42 -10.06
N ILE A 246 -11.52 1.19 -10.90
CA ILE A 246 -10.84 2.21 -11.68
C ILE A 246 -10.86 1.78 -13.14
N ALA A 247 -11.43 2.60 -14.02
CA ALA A 247 -11.23 2.51 -15.44
C ALA A 247 -10.04 3.42 -15.81
N ALA A 248 -8.87 2.82 -16.00
CA ALA A 248 -7.63 3.52 -16.32
C ALA A 248 -7.40 3.54 -17.84
N TYR A 249 -7.23 4.73 -18.42
CA TYR A 249 -6.94 4.91 -19.84
C TYR A 249 -5.43 4.96 -20.08
N LEU A 250 -4.87 3.84 -20.55
CA LEU A 250 -3.44 3.64 -20.80
C LEU A 250 -3.22 3.11 -22.21
N CYS A 251 -2.21 3.64 -22.91
CA CYS A 251 -1.83 3.21 -24.27
C CYS A 251 -3.02 3.05 -25.24
N GLY A 252 -3.97 4.01 -25.22
CA GLY A 252 -5.13 4.00 -26.11
C GLY A 252 -6.28 3.07 -25.69
N LYS A 253 -6.16 2.36 -24.57
CA LYS A 253 -7.13 1.37 -24.10
C LYS A 253 -7.59 1.66 -22.68
N THR A 254 -8.84 1.29 -22.38
CA THR A 254 -9.36 1.31 -21.01
C THR A 254 -9.08 -0.02 -20.34
N ILE A 255 -8.44 0.02 -19.18
CA ILE A 255 -8.09 -1.12 -18.35
C ILE A 255 -8.85 -0.97 -17.03
N THR A 256 -9.69 -1.95 -16.70
CA THR A 256 -10.41 -1.95 -15.42
C THR A 256 -9.57 -2.64 -14.35
N VAL A 257 -9.23 -1.90 -13.30
CA VAL A 257 -8.42 -2.38 -12.17
C VAL A 257 -9.12 -2.06 -10.85
N ARG A 258 -8.68 -2.73 -9.78
CA ARG A 258 -9.12 -2.43 -8.42
C ARG A 258 -7.98 -1.74 -7.68
N GLY A 259 -8.37 -0.83 -6.80
CA GLY A 259 -7.43 -0.16 -5.92
C GLY A 259 -8.07 0.24 -4.61
N HIS A 260 -7.30 0.94 -3.80
CA HIS A 260 -7.73 1.50 -2.53
C HIS A 260 -7.37 2.98 -2.47
N GLU A 261 -8.31 3.81 -2.04
CA GLU A 261 -8.01 5.20 -1.70
C GLU A 261 -8.10 5.38 -0.18
N PHE A 262 -7.12 6.03 0.41
CA PHE A 262 -7.21 6.55 1.78
C PHE A 262 -6.34 7.80 1.87
N HIS A 263 -6.96 8.96 1.71
CA HIS A 263 -6.21 10.22 1.69
C HIS A 263 -6.97 11.38 2.32
N HIS A 264 -6.21 12.21 3.02
CA HIS A 264 -6.65 13.47 3.61
C HIS A 264 -6.17 14.69 2.83
N SER A 265 -5.61 14.51 1.63
CA SER A 265 -5.13 15.61 0.78
C SER A 265 -5.99 15.83 -0.46
N LEU A 266 -5.86 17.02 -1.03
CA LEU A 266 -6.36 17.38 -2.35
C LEU A 266 -5.19 17.88 -3.20
N VAL A 267 -5.24 17.61 -4.50
CA VAL A 267 -4.36 18.25 -5.49
C VAL A 267 -5.15 19.33 -6.20
N THR A 268 -4.62 20.55 -6.21
CA THR A 268 -5.16 21.70 -6.93
C THR A 268 -4.24 22.04 -8.09
N THR A 269 -4.83 22.35 -9.24
CA THR A 269 -4.08 22.70 -10.45
C THR A 269 -4.55 24.07 -10.92
N ALA A 270 -3.62 24.93 -11.35
CA ALA A 270 -3.98 26.23 -11.92
C ALA A 270 -4.59 26.07 -13.33
N GLU A 271 -4.05 25.10 -14.08
CA GLU A 271 -4.55 24.68 -15.39
C GLU A 271 -5.04 23.23 -15.32
N ALA A 272 -5.96 22.84 -16.18
CA ALA A 272 -6.49 21.49 -16.19
C ALA A 272 -5.42 20.49 -16.66
N LEU A 273 -5.03 19.56 -15.77
CA LEU A 273 -4.19 18.42 -16.14
C LEU A 273 -5.05 17.29 -16.70
N PRO A 274 -4.62 16.62 -17.79
CA PRO A 274 -5.31 15.45 -18.30
C PRO A 274 -5.42 14.35 -17.23
N THR A 275 -6.62 13.84 -17.02
CA THR A 275 -6.88 12.71 -16.13
C THR A 275 -7.01 11.41 -16.92
N ALA A 276 -6.58 10.30 -16.32
CA ALA A 276 -6.60 8.98 -16.93
C ALA A 276 -7.50 7.98 -16.20
N TYR A 277 -7.98 8.31 -15.01
CA TYR A 277 -8.80 7.42 -14.21
C TYR A 277 -10.23 7.93 -14.13
N VAL A 278 -11.18 7.03 -14.39
CA VAL A 278 -12.56 7.16 -13.94
C VAL A 278 -12.77 6.16 -12.82
N ILE A 279 -13.03 6.66 -11.62
CA ILE A 279 -13.10 5.86 -10.40
C ILE A 279 -14.56 5.75 -9.98
N THR A 280 -15.01 4.54 -9.64
CA THR A 280 -16.37 4.26 -9.19
C THR A 280 -16.38 3.53 -7.85
N LYS A 281 -17.19 4.02 -6.91
CA LYS A 281 -17.45 3.37 -5.61
C LYS A 281 -18.88 3.60 -5.15
N LYS A 282 -19.61 2.52 -4.86
CA LYS A 282 -21.00 2.57 -4.33
C LYS A 282 -21.89 3.57 -5.08
N GLY A 283 -21.85 3.54 -6.41
CA GLY A 283 -22.65 4.42 -7.29
C GLY A 283 -22.14 5.86 -7.44
N LYS A 284 -21.04 6.25 -6.78
CA LYS A 284 -20.38 7.55 -6.97
C LYS A 284 -19.22 7.42 -7.94
N THR A 285 -19.03 8.42 -8.80
CA THR A 285 -17.96 8.46 -9.80
C THR A 285 -17.18 9.78 -9.72
N TRP A 286 -15.87 9.72 -9.88
CA TRP A 286 -14.98 10.88 -10.00
C TRP A 286 -13.80 10.58 -10.92
N THR A 287 -13.10 11.62 -11.37
CA THR A 287 -11.87 11.49 -12.16
C THR A 287 -10.63 11.72 -11.30
N CYS A 288 -9.54 11.03 -11.64
CA CYS A 288 -8.22 11.15 -11.02
C CYS A 288 -7.14 10.67 -12.00
N GLY A 289 -5.90 10.45 -11.54
CA GLY A 289 -4.81 9.89 -12.35
C GLY A 289 -4.30 10.91 -13.35
N TYR A 290 -3.55 11.89 -12.89
CA TYR A 290 -2.97 12.94 -13.72
C TYR A 290 -1.91 12.34 -14.64
N ARG A 291 -1.97 12.72 -15.92
CA ARG A 291 -0.98 12.33 -16.94
C ARG A 291 -0.29 13.56 -17.51
N GLN A 292 1.04 13.48 -17.55
CA GLN A 292 1.90 14.46 -18.20
C GLN A 292 3.14 13.73 -18.71
N LYS A 293 3.45 13.86 -20.01
CA LYS A 293 4.50 13.07 -20.67
C LYS A 293 4.32 11.57 -20.37
N ASN A 294 5.38 10.90 -19.90
CA ASN A 294 5.38 9.48 -19.55
C ASN A 294 5.06 9.23 -18.07
N VAL A 295 4.49 10.21 -17.38
CA VAL A 295 4.14 10.12 -15.95
C VAL A 295 2.65 9.92 -15.77
N LEU A 296 2.28 8.97 -14.91
CA LEU A 296 0.93 8.71 -14.44
C LEU A 296 0.93 8.77 -12.91
N ALA A 297 0.17 9.69 -12.33
CA ALA A 297 0.14 9.88 -10.88
C ALA A 297 -1.31 10.03 -10.36
N GLY A 298 -1.71 9.23 -9.38
CA GLY A 298 -3.08 9.25 -8.85
C GLY A 298 -3.16 8.95 -7.36
N TYR A 299 -4.28 9.28 -6.73
CA TYR A 299 -4.53 8.90 -5.32
C TYR A 299 -4.72 7.40 -5.06
N PRO A 300 -5.32 6.60 -5.96
CA PRO A 300 -5.50 5.19 -5.69
C PRO A 300 -4.18 4.43 -5.63
N HIS A 301 -4.08 3.53 -4.66
CA HIS A 301 -3.11 2.44 -4.64
C HIS A 301 -3.67 1.28 -5.44
N ILE A 302 -3.02 0.91 -6.55
CA ILE A 302 -3.52 -0.08 -7.50
C ILE A 302 -2.85 -1.42 -7.24
N HIS A 303 -3.66 -2.48 -7.12
CA HIS A 303 -3.16 -3.84 -6.97
C HIS A 303 -2.90 -4.47 -8.34
N PHE A 304 -1.65 -4.80 -8.69
CA PHE A 304 -1.29 -5.24 -10.05
C PHE A 304 -1.94 -6.57 -10.44
N TYR A 305 -2.14 -7.50 -9.50
CA TYR A 305 -2.90 -8.73 -9.79
C TYR A 305 -4.40 -8.51 -9.99
N SER A 306 -4.94 -7.32 -9.71
CA SER A 306 -6.36 -7.06 -10.00
C SER A 306 -6.67 -7.07 -11.49
N ASN A 307 -5.69 -6.66 -12.32
CA ASN A 307 -5.70 -6.82 -13.76
C ASN A 307 -4.26 -6.67 -14.31
N PRO A 308 -3.60 -7.77 -14.73
CA PRO A 308 -2.21 -7.77 -15.22
C PRO A 308 -1.94 -6.84 -16.40
N MET A 309 -2.98 -6.47 -17.16
CA MET A 309 -2.84 -5.50 -18.24
C MET A 309 -2.36 -4.14 -17.76
N PHE A 310 -2.67 -3.75 -16.52
CA PHE A 310 -2.24 -2.46 -15.98
C PHE A 310 -0.71 -2.38 -15.85
N LEU A 311 -0.11 -3.34 -15.13
CA LEU A 311 1.35 -3.38 -14.97
C LEU A 311 2.03 -3.53 -16.34
N THR A 312 1.55 -4.43 -17.20
CA THR A 312 2.15 -4.62 -18.52
C THR A 312 2.05 -3.37 -19.40
N SER A 313 0.98 -2.57 -19.31
CA SER A 313 0.91 -1.28 -19.98
C SER A 313 1.95 -0.28 -19.45
N LEU A 314 2.21 -0.25 -18.14
CA LEU A 314 3.28 0.58 -17.58
C LEU A 314 4.66 0.12 -18.06
N LEU A 315 4.95 -1.19 -17.99
CA LEU A 315 6.23 -1.75 -18.40
C LEU A 315 6.48 -1.65 -19.92
N ASN A 316 5.44 -1.72 -20.75
CA ASN A 316 5.59 -1.46 -22.19
C ASN A 316 6.04 -0.01 -22.45
N ALA A 317 5.49 0.97 -21.71
CA ALA A 317 5.95 2.36 -21.83
C ALA A 317 7.41 2.54 -21.40
N VAL A 318 7.86 1.76 -20.40
CA VAL A 318 9.28 1.70 -19.99
C VAL A 318 10.15 1.10 -21.10
N LEU A 319 9.75 -0.03 -21.69
CA LEU A 319 10.48 -0.64 -22.81
C LEU A 319 10.59 0.32 -24.00
N GLU A 320 9.49 0.97 -24.39
CA GLU A 320 9.46 1.92 -25.51
C GLU A 320 10.41 3.11 -25.26
N HIS A 321 10.45 3.62 -24.03
CA HIS A 321 11.38 4.68 -23.64
C HIS A 321 12.85 4.22 -23.73
N LYS A 322 13.16 3.05 -23.16
CA LYS A 322 14.51 2.47 -23.18
C LYS A 322 15.01 2.23 -24.61
N ALA A 323 14.14 1.68 -25.47
CA ALA A 323 14.45 1.45 -26.88
C ALA A 323 14.68 2.75 -27.67
N GLY A 324 14.00 3.84 -27.29
CA GLY A 324 14.21 5.16 -27.89
C GLY A 324 15.48 5.88 -27.44
N GLN A 325 16.17 5.38 -26.41
CA GLN A 325 17.46 5.90 -25.92
C GLN A 325 18.68 5.13 -26.45
N ALA A 326 18.49 3.93 -26.99
CA ALA A 326 19.53 3.08 -27.58
C ALA A 326 19.80 3.44 -29.04
#